data_AF-A0A9E0IN59-F1
#
_entry.id   AF-A0A9E0IN59-F1
#
_cell.length_a   1.000
_cell.length_b   1.000
_cell.length_c   1.000
_cell.angle_alpha   90.00
_cell.angle_beta   90.00
_cell.angle_gamma   90.00
#
_symmetry.space_group_name_H-M   'P 1'
#
loop_
_entity.id
_entity.type
_entity.pdbx_description
1 polymer ?
#
loop_
_entity_poly.entity_id
_entity_poly.type
_entity_poly.pdbx_seq_one_letter_code
_entity_poly.pdbx_strand_id
1 'polypeptide(L)'
;MVHPIVAGACPLLIDDVFAPARIPLRAAPVAAPDDDCPTGFDPAAALVAGCGDDDDDDDCQAGPVGAGGRAHATLDGPGGSGRFWAIGLAVDAGAGTAPRWACVTGSTVGWRLLVAEAAALAPLPWLRDLDGDGAVEFITWGRLPFGPSGSEVANALLPVAYQITASELVRRDDLARAVAAPVADAYRRLHADDGLFPPTCRAAVIDALTR
;
A
#
# COMPACT_ATOMS: atom_id res chain seq x y z
N MET A 1 17.99 2.58 -1.80
CA MET A 1 19.10 3.15 -1.02
C MET A 1 18.45 3.64 0.27
N VAL A 2 18.95 3.32 1.47
CA VAL A 2 18.23 3.76 2.69
C VAL A 2 18.55 5.23 2.94
N HIS A 3 17.55 6.10 2.82
CA HIS A 3 17.70 7.53 3.06
C HIS A 3 17.24 7.85 4.49
N PRO A 4 18.14 8.24 5.41
CA PRO A 4 17.74 8.64 6.76
C PRO A 4 17.05 10.01 6.70
N ILE A 5 15.80 10.08 7.16
CA ILE A 5 15.15 11.36 7.46
C ILE A 5 15.49 11.70 8.90
N VAL A 6 16.47 12.58 9.11
CA VAL A 6 16.85 12.99 10.47
C VAL A 6 16.11 14.25 10.87
N ALA A 7 15.26 14.12 11.90
CA ALA A 7 14.95 15.18 12.85
C ALA A 7 14.71 14.55 14.25
N GLY A 8 15.77 14.47 15.08
CA GLY A 8 15.66 14.13 16.51
C GLY A 8 16.06 12.71 16.94
N ALA A 9 15.89 12.41 18.24
CA ALA A 9 16.35 11.20 18.95
C ALA A 9 15.75 9.86 18.47
N CYS A 10 14.97 9.85 17.38
CA CYS A 10 14.44 8.64 16.77
C CYS A 10 14.70 8.65 15.26
N PRO A 11 15.69 7.90 14.75
CA PRO A 11 15.94 7.82 13.32
C PRO A 11 14.78 7.09 12.63
N LEU A 12 14.39 7.58 11.47
CA LEU A 12 13.46 6.93 10.55
C LEU A 12 14.22 6.41 9.33
N LEU A 13 13.91 5.19 8.91
CA LEU A 13 14.52 4.57 7.74
C LEU A 13 13.43 4.35 6.70
N ILE A 14 13.45 5.09 5.59
CA ILE A 14 12.65 4.75 4.42
C ILE A 14 13.46 3.81 3.56
N ASP A 15 12.93 2.61 3.36
CA ASP A 15 13.51 1.60 2.50
C ASP A 15 12.83 1.68 1.12
N ASP A 16 13.54 2.19 0.12
CA ASP A 16 13.06 2.28 -1.26
C ASP A 16 12.63 0.92 -1.82
N VAL A 17 13.09 -0.19 -1.25
CA VAL A 17 12.73 -1.55 -1.69
C VAL A 17 11.21 -1.79 -1.61
N PHE A 18 10.53 -1.21 -0.61
CA PHE A 18 9.08 -1.36 -0.44
C PHE A 18 8.27 -0.23 -1.11
N ALA A 19 8.95 0.80 -1.62
CA ALA A 19 8.33 2.00 -2.16
C ALA A 19 9.09 2.57 -3.37
N PRO A 20 9.36 1.75 -4.41
CA PRO A 20 10.11 2.22 -5.57
C PRO A 20 9.40 3.39 -6.23
N ALA A 21 10.14 4.33 -6.83
CA ALA A 21 9.54 5.48 -7.49
C ALA A 21 8.63 5.08 -8.67
N ARG A 22 8.91 3.93 -9.30
CA ARG A 22 8.20 3.40 -10.46
C ARG A 22 8.13 1.88 -10.40
N ILE A 23 6.99 1.31 -10.79
CA ILE A 23 6.80 -0.14 -10.94
C ILE A 23 6.27 -0.39 -12.36
N PRO A 24 7.00 -1.12 -13.22
CA PRO A 24 6.55 -1.36 -14.58
C PRO A 24 5.34 -2.32 -14.59
N LEU A 25 4.32 -1.96 -15.38
CA LEU A 25 3.20 -2.85 -15.70
C LEU A 25 3.57 -3.71 -16.91
N ARG A 26 3.54 -5.02 -16.71
CA ARG A 26 3.87 -6.03 -17.72
C ARG A 26 2.68 -6.29 -18.61
N ALA A 27 2.92 -6.59 -19.88
CA ALA A 27 1.86 -6.98 -20.80
C ALA A 27 1.37 -8.41 -20.48
N ALA A 28 0.09 -8.66 -20.67
CA ALA A 28 -0.46 -10.02 -20.75
C ALA A 28 -0.06 -10.71 -22.08
N PRO A 29 -0.04 -12.06 -22.15
CA PRO A 29 -0.35 -13.02 -21.08
C PRO A 29 0.80 -13.19 -20.07
N VAL A 30 0.46 -13.66 -18.87
CA VAL A 30 1.43 -14.02 -17.81
C VAL A 30 2.13 -15.32 -18.22
N ALA A 31 3.41 -15.26 -18.59
CA ALA A 31 4.17 -16.47 -18.92
C ALA A 31 4.43 -17.34 -17.67
N ALA A 32 4.63 -16.71 -16.52
CA ALA A 32 4.57 -17.26 -15.17
C ALA A 32 4.45 -16.06 -14.20
N PRO A 33 3.48 -16.06 -13.26
CA PRO A 33 3.44 -15.01 -12.23
C PRO A 33 4.68 -15.15 -11.34
N ASP A 34 5.23 -14.02 -10.91
CA ASP A 34 6.36 -14.01 -9.97
C ASP A 34 5.92 -14.54 -8.60
N ASP A 35 6.90 -14.91 -7.76
CA ASP A 35 6.66 -15.36 -6.38
C ASP A 35 5.91 -14.33 -5.50
N ASP A 36 5.90 -13.06 -5.94
CA ASP A 36 5.20 -11.96 -5.25
C ASP A 36 3.72 -11.82 -5.65
N CYS A 37 3.22 -12.63 -6.59
CA CYS A 37 1.83 -12.61 -7.00
C CYS A 37 0.93 -13.45 -6.08
N PRO A 38 -0.34 -13.07 -5.91
CA PRO A 38 -1.36 -13.93 -5.30
C PRO A 38 -1.39 -15.32 -5.94
N THR A 39 -1.65 -16.34 -5.13
CA THR A 39 -1.73 -17.72 -5.63
C THR A 39 -2.83 -17.83 -6.69
N GLY A 40 -2.46 -18.24 -7.91
CA GLY A 40 -3.41 -18.38 -9.02
C GLY A 40 -3.84 -17.06 -9.68
N PHE A 41 -3.11 -15.97 -9.45
CA PHE A 41 -3.39 -14.67 -10.07
C PHE A 41 -3.38 -14.76 -11.60
N ASP A 42 -4.53 -14.45 -12.20
CA ASP A 42 -4.70 -14.27 -13.65
C ASP A 42 -5.27 -12.86 -13.90
N PRO A 43 -4.48 -11.92 -14.44
CA PRO A 43 -4.90 -10.53 -14.63
C PRO A 43 -6.03 -10.40 -15.66
N ALA A 44 -6.12 -11.29 -16.65
CA ALA A 44 -7.20 -11.24 -17.63
C ALA A 44 -8.51 -11.71 -16.99
N ALA A 45 -8.46 -12.79 -16.20
CA ALA A 45 -9.62 -13.27 -15.46
C ALA A 45 -10.10 -12.26 -14.42
N ALA A 46 -9.17 -11.62 -13.69
CA ALA A 46 -9.47 -10.61 -12.68
C ALA A 46 -10.27 -9.43 -13.26
N LEU A 47 -9.85 -8.91 -14.41
CA LEU A 47 -10.55 -7.80 -15.08
C LEU A 47 -11.95 -8.16 -15.60
N VAL A 48 -12.19 -9.43 -15.94
CA VAL A 48 -13.49 -9.92 -16.42
C VAL A 48 -14.43 -10.24 -15.25
N ALA A 49 -13.94 -10.93 -14.23
CA ALA A 49 -14.73 -11.34 -13.07
C ALA A 49 -15.19 -10.12 -12.25
N GLY A 50 -14.35 -9.09 -12.16
CA GLY A 50 -14.57 -7.99 -11.23
C GLY A 50 -14.29 -8.42 -9.79
N CYS A 51 -14.65 -7.57 -8.83
CA CYS A 51 -14.89 -8.03 -7.47
C CYS A 51 -16.32 -8.51 -7.40
N GLY A 52 -16.59 -9.63 -6.74
CA GLY A 52 -17.95 -10.10 -6.54
C GLY A 52 -18.81 -9.01 -5.91
N ASP A 53 -20.12 -9.04 -6.16
CA ASP A 53 -21.08 -8.15 -5.48
C ASP A 53 -21.24 -8.50 -3.98
N ASP A 54 -20.55 -9.54 -3.51
CA ASP A 54 -20.52 -9.91 -2.11
C ASP A 54 -19.56 -8.95 -1.38
N ASP A 55 -20.14 -7.96 -0.69
CA ASP A 55 -19.49 -6.91 0.10
C ASP A 55 -18.51 -7.42 1.18
N ASP A 56 -18.36 -8.74 1.34
CA ASP A 56 -17.48 -9.39 2.32
C ASP A 56 -16.14 -9.89 1.71
N ASP A 57 -15.91 -9.74 0.39
CA ASP A 57 -14.66 -10.10 -0.26
C ASP A 57 -13.58 -9.01 -0.03
N ASP A 58 -13.07 -8.93 1.20
CA ASP A 58 -11.94 -8.07 1.61
C ASP A 58 -10.67 -8.29 0.77
N ASP A 59 -10.63 -9.39 0.01
CA ASP A 59 -9.52 -9.83 -0.84
C ASP A 59 -9.56 -9.22 -2.26
N CYS A 60 -10.52 -8.34 -2.55
CA CYS A 60 -10.67 -7.73 -3.87
C CYS A 60 -11.01 -6.24 -3.81
N GLN A 61 -10.34 -5.42 -4.63
CA GLN A 61 -10.75 -4.03 -4.88
C GLN A 61 -10.69 -3.73 -6.38
N ALA A 62 -11.59 -2.87 -6.88
CA ALA A 62 -11.59 -2.45 -8.27
C ALA A 62 -12.04 -0.98 -8.40
N GLY A 63 -11.59 -0.33 -9.48
CA GLY A 63 -11.99 1.05 -9.76
C GLY A 63 -11.61 1.53 -11.16
N PRO A 64 -12.14 2.67 -11.61
CA PRO A 64 -11.82 3.28 -12.89
C PRO A 64 -10.38 3.77 -12.97
N VAL A 65 -9.76 3.69 -14.14
CA VAL A 65 -8.46 4.33 -14.43
C VAL A 65 -8.56 5.17 -15.70
N GLY A 66 -8.91 6.45 -15.54
CA GLY A 66 -9.09 7.38 -16.66
C GLY A 66 -10.31 7.07 -17.53
N ALA A 67 -10.24 7.49 -18.81
CA ALA A 67 -11.38 7.47 -19.73
C ALA A 67 -11.75 6.05 -20.21
N GLY A 68 -12.45 5.30 -19.37
CA GLY A 68 -13.01 3.98 -19.68
C GLY A 68 -12.11 2.80 -19.35
N GLY A 69 -10.97 3.04 -18.69
CA GLY A 69 -10.12 1.98 -18.15
C GLY A 69 -10.59 1.49 -16.78
N ARG A 70 -10.08 0.32 -16.36
CA ARG A 70 -10.36 -0.28 -15.05
C ARG A 70 -9.10 -0.90 -14.44
N ALA A 71 -8.93 -0.71 -13.14
CA ALA A 71 -7.98 -1.44 -12.32
C ALA A 71 -8.71 -2.45 -11.43
N HIS A 72 -8.03 -3.57 -11.16
CA HIS A 72 -8.47 -4.64 -10.27
C HIS A 72 -7.28 -5.11 -9.45
N ALA A 73 -7.42 -5.11 -8.13
CA ALA A 73 -6.43 -5.58 -7.19
C ALA A 73 -6.97 -6.86 -6.52
N THR A 74 -6.27 -7.96 -6.73
CA THR A 74 -6.43 -9.21 -5.97
C THR A 74 -5.44 -9.22 -4.83
N LEU A 75 -5.92 -9.50 -3.64
CA LEU A 75 -5.15 -9.49 -2.41
C LEU A 75 -5.07 -10.94 -1.90
N ASP A 76 -3.88 -11.38 -1.58
CA ASP A 76 -3.64 -12.67 -0.92
C ASP A 76 -2.78 -12.40 0.30
N GLY A 77 -3.37 -12.55 1.48
CA GLY A 77 -2.61 -12.36 2.69
C GLY A 77 -3.30 -12.69 4.01
N PRO A 78 -2.57 -12.41 5.10
CA PRO A 78 -1.12 -12.47 5.12
C PRO A 78 -0.63 -13.93 5.13
N GLY A 79 0.20 -14.31 4.16
CA GLY A 79 0.84 -15.63 4.12
C GLY A 79 1.85 -15.85 5.23
N GLY A 80 1.84 -17.04 5.85
CA GLY A 80 2.84 -17.46 6.86
C GLY A 80 2.87 -16.58 8.12
N SER A 81 3.88 -15.70 8.24
CA SER A 81 4.17 -14.91 9.47
C SER A 81 3.11 -13.86 9.86
N GLY A 82 2.08 -13.67 9.04
CA GLY A 82 1.00 -12.70 9.31
C GLY A 82 1.32 -11.25 8.95
N ARG A 83 2.37 -11.00 8.15
CA ARG A 83 3.02 -9.68 8.03
C ARG A 83 2.98 -9.03 6.65
N PHE A 84 2.83 -9.85 5.61
CA PHE A 84 2.97 -9.42 4.22
C PHE A 84 1.79 -9.91 3.40
N TRP A 85 1.33 -9.06 2.51
CA TRP A 85 0.28 -9.31 1.54
C TRP A 85 0.91 -9.37 0.15
N ALA A 86 0.60 -10.40 -0.61
CA ALA A 86 0.83 -10.43 -2.04
C ALA A 86 -0.35 -9.70 -2.71
N ILE A 87 -0.06 -8.77 -3.61
CA ILE A 87 -1.07 -8.00 -4.31
C ILE A 87 -0.82 -8.15 -5.80
N GLY A 88 -1.82 -8.68 -6.51
CA GLY A 88 -1.86 -8.75 -7.96
C GLY A 88 -2.72 -7.62 -8.49
N LEU A 89 -2.10 -6.67 -9.19
CA LEU A 89 -2.80 -5.56 -9.83
C LEU A 89 -2.94 -5.86 -11.32
N ALA A 90 -4.17 -5.87 -11.83
CA ALA A 90 -4.51 -5.90 -13.25
C ALA A 90 -5.09 -4.56 -13.68
N VAL A 91 -4.70 -4.09 -14.85
CA VAL A 91 -5.04 -2.76 -15.39
C VAL A 91 -5.43 -2.91 -16.85
N ASP A 92 -6.66 -2.52 -17.17
CA ASP A 92 -7.09 -2.20 -18.53
C ASP A 92 -7.11 -0.67 -18.68
N ALA A 93 -6.24 -0.11 -19.52
CA ALA A 93 -6.20 1.34 -19.76
C ALA A 93 -7.31 1.81 -20.73
N GLY A 94 -8.15 0.89 -21.23
CA GLY A 94 -9.25 1.18 -22.14
C GLY A 94 -8.90 1.04 -23.62
N ALA A 95 -9.92 1.15 -24.47
CA ALA A 95 -9.89 1.22 -25.94
C ALA A 95 -8.70 0.52 -26.64
N GLY A 96 -8.71 -0.82 -26.63
CA GLY A 96 -7.83 -1.64 -27.49
C GLY A 96 -6.41 -1.81 -26.98
N THR A 97 -6.08 -1.32 -25.78
CA THR A 97 -4.84 -1.71 -25.11
C THR A 97 -4.95 -3.10 -24.52
N ALA A 98 -3.92 -3.93 -24.71
CA ALA A 98 -3.87 -5.21 -24.01
C ALA A 98 -3.78 -4.97 -22.50
N PRO A 99 -4.49 -5.77 -21.68
CA PRO A 99 -4.37 -5.71 -20.23
C PRO A 99 -2.92 -5.81 -19.77
N ARG A 100 -2.63 -5.07 -18.71
CA ARG A 100 -1.33 -5.07 -18.06
C ARG A 100 -1.44 -5.37 -16.58
N TRP A 101 -0.32 -5.73 -15.98
CA TRP A 101 -0.32 -6.19 -14.61
C TRP A 101 1.00 -5.94 -13.90
N ALA A 102 0.95 -5.91 -12.57
CA ALA A 102 2.12 -5.99 -11.71
C ALA A 102 1.76 -6.76 -10.44
N CYS A 103 2.76 -7.39 -9.84
CA CYS A 103 2.64 -7.96 -8.50
C CYS A 103 3.54 -7.17 -7.56
N VAL A 104 3.01 -6.87 -6.38
CA VAL A 104 3.68 -6.07 -5.37
C VAL A 104 3.41 -6.66 -4.00
N THR A 105 4.35 -6.47 -3.08
CA THR A 105 4.18 -6.89 -1.70
C THR A 105 3.83 -5.68 -0.83
N GLY A 106 2.77 -5.80 -0.05
CA GLY A 106 2.44 -4.88 1.04
C GLY A 106 2.90 -5.44 2.37
N SER A 107 3.35 -4.59 3.28
CA SER A 107 3.65 -4.91 4.67
C SER A 107 2.67 -4.21 5.61
N THR A 108 1.95 -5.01 6.39
CA THR A 108 1.06 -4.52 7.46
C THR A 108 1.71 -4.64 8.83
N VAL A 109 3.03 -4.87 8.91
CA VAL A 109 3.76 -5.02 10.19
C VAL A 109 3.52 -3.83 11.14
N GLY A 110 3.41 -2.62 10.59
CA GLY A 110 3.13 -1.41 11.37
C GLY A 110 1.75 -1.39 12.04
N TRP A 111 0.83 -2.22 11.56
CA TRP A 111 -0.54 -2.33 12.08
C TRP A 111 -0.60 -2.76 13.54
N ARG A 112 0.38 -3.56 13.99
CA ARG A 112 0.41 -4.02 15.39
C ARG A 112 0.43 -2.87 16.41
N LEU A 113 1.02 -1.73 16.03
CA LEU A 113 1.07 -0.55 16.90
C LEU A 113 -0.27 0.19 16.93
N LEU A 114 -1.14 -0.09 15.95
CA LEU A 114 -2.42 0.55 15.72
C LEU A 114 -3.61 -0.38 16.01
N VAL A 115 -3.40 -1.53 16.66
CA VAL A 115 -4.48 -2.51 16.92
C VAL A 115 -5.66 -1.88 17.67
N ALA A 116 -5.38 -1.03 18.67
CA ALA A 116 -6.42 -0.31 19.41
C ALA A 116 -7.22 0.69 18.54
N GLU A 117 -6.66 1.10 17.40
CA GLU A 117 -7.24 2.06 16.46
C GLU A 117 -7.68 1.38 15.15
N ALA A 118 -7.62 0.05 15.06
CA ALA A 118 -7.81 -0.69 13.80
C ALA A 118 -9.19 -0.42 13.18
N ALA A 119 -10.24 -0.29 14.00
CA ALA A 119 -11.59 0.01 13.52
C ALA A 119 -11.71 1.38 12.82
N ALA A 120 -10.82 2.33 13.11
CA ALA A 120 -10.81 3.64 12.46
C ALA A 120 -10.06 3.64 11.13
N LEU A 121 -9.34 2.56 10.82
CA LEU A 121 -8.46 2.47 9.65
C LEU A 121 -8.82 1.28 8.73
N ALA A 122 -9.57 0.29 9.21
CA ALA A 122 -9.95 -0.90 8.47
C ALA A 122 -11.28 -0.71 7.68
N PRO A 123 -11.41 -1.36 6.51
CA PRO A 123 -10.35 -2.04 5.78
C PRO A 123 -9.32 -1.04 5.21
N LEU A 124 -8.07 -1.47 5.06
CA LEU A 124 -7.06 -0.65 4.42
C LEU A 124 -7.35 -0.56 2.91
N PRO A 125 -7.44 0.65 2.32
CA PRO A 125 -7.61 0.77 0.88
C PRO A 125 -6.35 0.36 0.13
N TRP A 126 -6.53 -0.37 -0.96
CA TRP A 126 -5.51 -0.75 -1.94
C TRP A 126 -5.76 -0.06 -3.29
N LEU A 127 -7.02 0.28 -3.58
CA LEU A 127 -7.42 1.16 -4.67
C LEU A 127 -8.36 2.24 -4.12
N ARG A 128 -8.05 3.52 -4.38
CA ARG A 128 -8.91 4.64 -3.98
C ARG A 128 -8.65 5.84 -4.86
N ASP A 129 -9.70 6.57 -5.22
CA ASP A 129 -9.59 7.91 -5.81
C ASP A 129 -9.16 8.89 -4.70
N LEU A 130 -7.90 9.31 -4.72
CA LEU A 130 -7.28 10.13 -3.67
C LEU A 130 -7.42 11.63 -3.90
N ASP A 131 -7.63 12.06 -5.15
CA ASP A 131 -7.73 13.48 -5.51
C ASP A 131 -9.10 13.90 -6.07
N GLY A 132 -10.03 12.95 -6.22
CA GLY A 132 -11.40 13.17 -6.65
C GLY A 132 -11.54 13.34 -8.17
N ASP A 133 -10.56 12.92 -8.97
CA ASP A 133 -10.61 13.05 -10.43
C ASP A 133 -11.43 11.95 -11.11
N GLY A 134 -11.92 10.97 -10.36
CA GLY A 134 -12.70 9.84 -10.84
C GLY A 134 -11.87 8.67 -11.35
N ALA A 135 -10.55 8.69 -11.19
CA ALA A 135 -9.64 7.56 -11.37
C ALA A 135 -9.09 7.10 -10.01
N VAL A 136 -8.81 5.80 -9.86
CA VAL A 136 -8.22 5.28 -8.63
C VAL A 136 -6.69 5.31 -8.70
N GLU A 137 -6.07 5.68 -7.58
CA GLU A 137 -4.68 5.38 -7.28
C GLU A 137 -4.54 3.98 -6.71
N PHE A 138 -3.38 3.38 -6.97
CA PHE A 138 -2.94 2.19 -6.27
C PHE A 138 -2.21 2.56 -4.99
N ILE A 139 -2.61 1.96 -3.87
CA ILE A 139 -2.00 2.15 -2.55
C ILE A 139 -1.33 0.84 -2.16
N THR A 140 -0.05 0.91 -1.84
CA THR A 140 0.62 -0.16 -1.08
C THR A 140 0.94 0.31 0.31
N TRP A 141 1.04 -0.64 1.22
CA TRP A 141 1.37 -0.42 2.62
C TRP A 141 2.79 -0.87 2.86
N GLY A 142 3.61 0.05 3.36
CA GLY A 142 5.00 -0.18 3.67
C GLY A 142 5.26 -0.18 5.17
N ARG A 143 6.49 -0.54 5.50
CA ARG A 143 7.05 -0.39 6.83
C ARG A 143 7.89 0.89 6.89
N LEU A 144 7.77 1.62 7.99
CA LEU A 144 8.66 2.71 8.36
C LEU A 144 9.40 2.32 9.64
N PRO A 145 10.55 1.63 9.54
CA PRO A 145 11.39 1.34 10.68
C PRO A 145 11.78 2.61 11.44
N PHE A 146 11.73 2.55 12.77
CA PHE A 146 12.12 3.65 13.64
C PHE A 146 13.02 3.18 14.80
N GLY A 147 13.79 4.12 15.35
CA GLY A 147 14.65 3.88 16.51
C GLY A 147 16.03 3.30 16.16
N PRO A 148 16.93 3.20 17.15
CA PRO A 148 18.37 2.96 16.91
C PRO A 148 18.69 1.64 16.21
N SER A 149 17.83 0.63 16.36
CA SER A 149 18.05 -0.72 15.81
C SER A 149 17.16 -1.05 14.61
N GLY A 150 16.20 -0.19 14.24
CA GLY A 150 15.24 -0.47 13.16
C GLY A 150 14.57 -1.85 13.28
N SER A 151 14.34 -2.32 14.51
CA SER A 151 13.93 -3.71 14.76
C SER A 151 12.63 -4.05 14.07
N GLU A 152 12.38 -5.34 13.80
CA GLU A 152 11.09 -5.79 13.28
C GLU A 152 9.91 -5.38 14.15
N VAL A 153 10.12 -5.01 15.44
CA VAL A 153 9.11 -4.53 16.42
C VAL A 153 8.86 -3.01 16.33
N ALA A 154 9.84 -2.25 15.83
CA ALA A 154 9.80 -0.81 15.73
C ALA A 154 9.54 -0.39 14.28
N ASN A 155 8.33 -0.63 13.79
CA ASN A 155 7.91 -0.23 12.44
C ASN A 155 6.57 0.48 12.53
N ALA A 156 6.50 1.68 11.96
CA ALA A 156 5.24 2.34 11.69
C ALA A 156 4.67 1.87 10.35
N LEU A 157 3.36 2.06 10.17
CA LEU A 157 2.65 1.83 8.92
C LEU A 157 2.85 3.04 8.01
N LEU A 158 3.28 2.80 6.77
CA LEU A 158 3.52 3.85 5.78
C LEU A 158 2.69 3.59 4.54
N PRO A 159 1.64 4.37 4.25
CA PRO A 159 0.99 4.30 2.95
C PRO A 159 1.88 4.88 1.86
N VAL A 160 1.88 4.25 0.69
CA VAL A 160 2.55 4.73 -0.52
C VAL A 160 1.53 4.69 -1.64
N ALA A 161 1.29 5.84 -2.27
CA ALA A 161 0.34 5.97 -3.37
C ALA A 161 1.06 6.01 -4.72
N TYR A 162 0.45 5.38 -5.70
CA TYR A 162 0.89 5.35 -7.08
C TYR A 162 -0.25 5.76 -8.00
N GLN A 163 0.05 6.70 -8.89
CA GLN A 163 -0.78 6.95 -10.05
C GLN A 163 -0.62 5.80 -11.04
N ILE A 164 -1.74 5.26 -11.51
CA ILE A 164 -1.77 4.20 -12.52
C ILE A 164 -1.70 4.85 -13.90
N THR A 165 -0.72 4.43 -14.71
CA THR A 165 -0.60 4.84 -16.12
C THR A 165 -0.78 3.64 -17.05
N ALA A 166 -0.75 3.86 -18.36
CA ALA A 166 -0.83 2.78 -19.34
C ALA A 166 0.36 1.79 -19.31
N SER A 167 1.46 2.09 -18.59
CA SER A 167 2.65 1.24 -18.59
C SER A 167 3.36 1.06 -17.26
N GLU A 168 3.01 1.83 -16.26
CA GLU A 168 3.71 1.86 -14.99
C GLU A 168 2.84 2.43 -13.88
N LEU A 169 3.17 2.07 -12.66
CA LEU A 169 2.77 2.76 -11.44
C LEU A 169 3.81 3.82 -11.14
N VAL A 170 3.39 5.07 -10.98
CA VAL A 170 4.29 6.19 -10.68
C VAL A 170 3.99 6.68 -9.27
N ARG A 171 4.98 6.62 -8.38
CA ARG A 171 4.82 7.04 -6.98
C ARG A 171 4.46 8.52 -6.90
N ARG A 172 3.46 8.84 -6.08
CA ARG A 172 2.96 10.19 -5.85
C ARG A 172 2.88 10.46 -4.35
N ASP A 173 3.96 11.01 -3.80
CA ASP A 173 4.05 11.35 -2.37
C ASP A 173 3.04 12.42 -1.95
N ASP A 174 2.63 13.28 -2.88
CA ASP A 174 1.57 14.25 -2.66
C ASP A 174 0.20 13.60 -2.45
N LEU A 175 -0.14 12.58 -3.25
CA LEU A 175 -1.39 11.82 -3.10
C LEU A 175 -1.39 10.93 -1.85
N ALA A 176 -0.22 10.38 -1.50
CA ALA A 176 -0.06 9.54 -0.32
C ALA A 176 -0.48 10.25 0.99
N ARG A 177 -0.40 11.59 1.04
CA ARG A 177 -0.83 12.38 2.21
C ARG A 177 -2.29 12.18 2.59
N ALA A 178 -3.17 12.00 1.59
CA ALA A 178 -4.60 11.79 1.83
C ALA A 178 -4.87 10.46 2.56
N VAL A 179 -3.98 9.47 2.40
CA VAL A 179 -4.03 8.19 3.12
C VAL A 179 -3.21 8.26 4.41
N ALA A 180 -2.11 9.01 4.43
CA ALA A 180 -1.22 9.14 5.57
C ALA A 180 -1.83 9.95 6.73
N ALA A 181 -2.70 10.92 6.44
CA ALA A 181 -3.33 11.75 7.47
C ALA A 181 -4.17 10.94 8.49
N PRO A 182 -5.10 10.05 8.07
CA PRO A 182 -5.79 9.15 9.00
C PRO A 182 -4.85 8.25 9.83
N VAL A 183 -3.76 7.77 9.23
CA VAL A 183 -2.75 6.95 9.92
C VAL A 183 -2.01 7.77 10.98
N ALA A 184 -1.63 9.00 10.65
CA ALA A 184 -1.01 9.93 11.59
C ALA A 184 -1.96 10.28 12.75
N ASP A 185 -3.25 10.45 12.47
CA ASP A 185 -4.28 10.67 13.50
C ASP A 185 -4.43 9.47 14.43
N ALA A 186 -4.41 8.25 13.90
CA ALA A 186 -4.41 7.04 14.72
C ALA A 186 -3.18 6.98 15.64
N TYR A 187 -2.00 7.33 15.13
CA TYR A 187 -0.79 7.44 15.95
C TYR A 187 -0.89 8.52 17.04
N ARG A 188 -1.58 9.64 16.80
CA ARG A 188 -1.81 10.68 17.83
C ARG A 188 -2.69 10.17 18.97
N ARG A 189 -3.64 9.27 18.69
CA ARG A 189 -4.58 8.73 19.66
C ARG A 189 -4.01 7.59 20.51
N LEU A 190 -2.90 6.97 20.09
CA LEU A 190 -2.23 5.96 20.90
C LEU A 190 -1.82 6.51 22.27
N HIS A 191 -2.31 5.86 23.33
CA HIS A 191 -1.87 6.13 24.69
C HIS A 191 -0.37 5.85 24.85
N ALA A 192 0.30 6.65 25.68
CA ALA A 192 1.77 6.63 25.81
C ALA A 192 2.32 5.41 26.59
N ASP A 193 1.46 4.52 27.09
CA ASP A 193 1.76 3.71 28.27
C ASP A 193 2.36 2.32 28.01
N ASP A 194 2.54 1.90 26.74
CA ASP A 194 3.02 0.54 26.45
C ASP A 194 4.54 0.42 26.24
N GLY A 195 5.29 1.52 26.27
CA GLY A 195 6.76 1.55 26.13
C GLY A 195 7.32 1.10 24.75
N LEU A 196 6.51 0.46 23.90
CA LEU A 196 6.86 -0.01 22.57
C LEU A 196 7.02 1.11 21.54
N PHE A 197 6.41 2.28 21.79
CA PHE A 197 6.47 3.42 20.91
C PHE A 197 6.87 4.70 21.66
N PRO A 198 8.18 4.98 21.78
CA PRO A 198 8.67 6.14 22.51
C PRO A 198 8.03 7.44 21.99
N PRO A 199 7.65 8.40 22.87
CA PRO A 199 6.99 9.63 22.45
C PRO A 199 7.75 10.42 21.36
N THR A 200 9.08 10.39 21.40
CA THR A 200 9.94 11.00 20.38
C THR A 200 9.85 10.29 19.02
N CYS A 201 9.79 8.96 19.01
CA CYS A 201 9.56 8.17 17.79
C CYS A 201 8.15 8.39 17.23
N ARG A 202 7.15 8.47 18.11
CA ARG A 202 5.78 8.76 17.72
C ARG A 202 5.66 10.13 17.04
N ALA A 203 6.27 11.15 17.64
CA ALA A 203 6.33 12.48 17.03
C ALA A 203 7.02 12.45 15.66
N ALA A 204 8.15 11.75 15.54
CA ALA A 204 8.87 11.63 14.26
C ALA A 204 8.04 10.91 13.19
N VAL A 205 7.35 9.82 13.52
CA VAL A 205 6.46 9.10 12.58
C VAL A 205 5.30 9.98 12.14
N ILE A 206 4.63 10.66 13.07
CA ILE A 206 3.52 11.57 12.74
C ILE A 206 4.00 12.69 11.81
N ASP A 207 5.16 13.28 12.10
CA ASP A 207 5.79 14.29 11.26
C ASP A 207 6.13 13.74 9.86
N ALA A 208 6.73 12.56 9.76
CA ALA A 208 7.01 11.93 8.47
C ALA A 208 5.76 11.63 7.64
N LEU A 209 4.65 11.25 8.28
CA LEU A 209 3.37 10.98 7.61
C LEU A 209 2.62 12.25 7.19
N THR A 210 3.01 13.42 7.69
CA THR A 210 2.29 14.69 7.44
C THR A 210 3.08 15.73 6.65
N ARG A 211 4.36 15.44 6.35
CA ARG A 211 5.22 16.27 5.50
C ARG A 211 4.93 16.14 4.02
#